data_AF-I3SUP9-F1
#
_entry.id   AF-I3SUP9-F1
#
_cell.length_a   1.000
_cell.length_b   1.000
_cell.length_c   1.000
_cell.angle_alpha   90.00
_cell.angle_beta   90.00
_cell.angle_gamma   90.00
#
_symmetry.space_group_name_H-M   'P 1'
#
loop_
_entity.id
_entity.type
_entity.pdbx_description
1 polymer ?
#
loop_
_entity_poly.entity_id
_entity_poly.type
_entity_poly.pdbx_seq_one_letter_code
_entity_poly.pdbx_strand_id
1 'polypeptide(L)'
;MVEESVSLSKKFAEKNWPIFAFLDSHHPDIPEPPYPSHCLIGSDEGKECIDGFLGSYGKDGSNVFADWVKRNQIKQILVAGICTDVCVLDFVCSVLSARNRQFLPPLENVIVSTEACSTYDVPLHVAKTNKDWVSHPQELMHHNGLYIACGRGAEIASEVIFE
;
A
#
# COMPACT_ATOMS: atom_id res chain seq x y z
N MET A 1 -7.93 5.28 10.59
CA MET A 1 -7.74 4.44 9.39
C MET A 1 -9.03 4.09 8.65
N VAL A 2 -9.88 3.16 9.12
CA VAL A 2 -11.03 2.67 8.32
C VAL A 2 -12.02 3.80 8.00
N GLU A 3 -12.43 4.57 9.01
CA GLU A 3 -13.36 5.71 8.81
C GLU A 3 -12.81 6.74 7.83
N GLU A 4 -11.52 7.08 7.95
CA GLU A 4 -10.86 8.01 7.03
C GLU A 4 -10.78 7.43 5.60
N SER A 5 -10.43 6.16 5.45
CA SER A 5 -10.39 5.49 4.14
C SER A 5 -11.77 5.50 3.47
N VAL A 6 -12.83 5.24 4.24
CA VAL A 6 -14.22 5.34 3.76
C VAL A 6 -14.56 6.77 3.37
N SER A 7 -14.22 7.75 4.20
CA SER A 7 -14.42 9.19 3.94
C SER A 7 -13.76 9.62 2.63
N LEU A 8 -12.48 9.31 2.46
CA LEU A 8 -11.71 9.62 1.24
C LEU A 8 -12.31 8.94 0.00
N SER A 9 -12.63 7.64 0.09
CA SER A 9 -13.21 6.90 -1.04
C SER A 9 -14.54 7.49 -1.52
N LYS A 10 -15.41 7.93 -0.58
CA LYS A 10 -16.66 8.61 -0.90
C LYS A 10 -16.42 9.95 -1.60
N LYS A 11 -15.52 10.78 -1.08
CA LYS A 11 -15.15 12.06 -1.69
C LYS A 11 -14.57 11.89 -3.10
N PHE A 12 -13.72 10.88 -3.31
CA PHE A 12 -13.20 10.53 -4.64
C PHE A 12 -14.33 10.10 -5.58
N ALA A 13 -15.25 9.25 -5.12
CA ALA A 13 -16.39 8.80 -5.91
C ALA A 13 -17.34 9.97 -6.28
N GLU A 14 -17.65 10.86 -5.35
CA GLU A 14 -18.46 12.06 -5.58
C GLU A 14 -17.86 12.98 -6.66
N LYS A 15 -16.53 13.06 -6.73
CA LYS A 15 -15.81 13.83 -7.75
C LYS A 15 -15.54 13.06 -9.04
N ASN A 16 -15.98 11.80 -9.14
CA ASN A 16 -15.64 10.88 -10.24
C ASN A 16 -14.12 10.75 -10.46
N TRP A 17 -13.34 10.80 -9.38
CA TRP A 17 -11.90 10.59 -9.43
C TRP A 17 -11.58 9.10 -9.43
N PRO A 18 -10.55 8.68 -10.19
CA PRO A 18 -10.25 7.28 -10.37
C PRO A 18 -9.69 6.68 -9.06
N ILE A 19 -10.19 5.49 -8.70
CA ILE A 19 -9.71 4.71 -7.55
C ILE A 19 -9.13 3.40 -8.09
N PHE A 20 -7.94 3.03 -7.61
CA PHE A 20 -7.33 1.72 -7.89
C PHE A 20 -7.13 0.96 -6.58
N ALA A 21 -7.80 -0.18 -6.44
CA ALA A 21 -7.74 -0.99 -5.23
C ALA A 21 -6.73 -2.13 -5.37
N PHE A 22 -6.00 -2.38 -4.29
CA PHE A 22 -5.22 -3.60 -4.09
C PHE A 22 -5.95 -4.50 -3.10
N LEU A 23 -6.01 -5.79 -3.43
CA LEU A 23 -6.54 -6.84 -2.55
C LEU A 23 -5.41 -7.84 -2.42
N ASP A 24 -4.92 -8.08 -1.21
CA ASP A 24 -3.81 -8.99 -1.02
C ASP A 24 -4.29 -10.44 -0.99
N SER A 25 -3.57 -11.34 -1.64
CA SER A 25 -3.75 -12.79 -1.54
C SER A 25 -2.46 -13.56 -1.86
N HIS A 26 -2.41 -14.81 -1.45
CA HIS A 26 -1.23 -15.64 -1.65
C HIS A 26 -1.67 -16.99 -2.19
N HIS A 27 -0.90 -17.48 -3.14
CA HIS A 27 -1.03 -18.86 -3.55
C HIS A 27 -0.63 -19.75 -2.35
N PRO A 28 -1.43 -20.76 -1.97
CA PRO A 28 -1.11 -21.63 -0.83
C PRO A 28 0.28 -22.25 -0.89
N ASP A 29 0.78 -22.48 -2.10
CA ASP A 29 2.10 -23.08 -2.34
C ASP A 29 3.27 -22.07 -2.45
N ILE A 30 3.00 -20.76 -2.32
CA ILE A 30 4.02 -19.70 -2.36
C ILE A 30 4.02 -19.00 -1.00
N PRO A 31 4.82 -19.49 -0.03
CA PRO A 31 4.88 -18.87 1.29
C PRO A 31 5.53 -17.51 1.21
N GLU A 32 5.14 -16.62 2.12
CA GLU A 32 5.71 -15.29 2.27
C GLU A 32 6.34 -15.10 3.66
N PRO A 33 7.55 -15.66 3.89
CA PRO A 33 8.26 -15.43 5.13
C PRO A 33 8.54 -13.93 5.34
N PRO A 34 8.45 -13.40 6.58
CA PRO A 34 8.30 -14.14 7.84
C PRO A 34 6.84 -14.40 8.26
N TYR A 35 5.85 -14.04 7.44
CA TYR A 35 4.45 -14.10 7.84
C TYR A 35 3.92 -15.54 7.83
N PRO A 36 3.07 -15.92 8.80
CA PRO A 36 2.36 -17.19 8.74
C PRO A 36 1.39 -17.20 7.55
N SER A 37 0.85 -18.37 7.19
CA SER A 37 -0.17 -18.46 6.13
C SER A 37 -1.36 -17.55 6.43
N HIS A 38 -1.62 -16.60 5.54
CA HIS A 38 -2.75 -15.66 5.58
C HIS A 38 -3.23 -15.37 4.14
N CYS A 39 -4.41 -14.77 3.97
CA CYS A 39 -4.97 -14.34 2.68
C CYS A 39 -4.85 -15.35 1.51
N LEU A 40 -5.33 -16.59 1.63
CA LEU A 40 -5.13 -17.63 0.59
C LEU A 40 -6.09 -17.50 -0.63
N ILE A 41 -5.57 -17.74 -1.84
CA ILE A 41 -6.37 -17.80 -3.08
C ILE A 41 -7.51 -18.84 -2.93
N GLY A 42 -8.76 -18.41 -3.20
CA GLY A 42 -9.96 -19.26 -3.07
C GLY A 42 -10.96 -18.78 -2.00
N SER A 43 -10.59 -17.81 -1.17
CA SER A 43 -11.53 -16.81 -0.63
C SER A 43 -11.76 -15.70 -1.67
N ASP A 44 -12.90 -15.01 -1.66
CA ASP A 44 -13.44 -14.17 -2.75
C ASP A 44 -12.61 -12.96 -3.25
N GLU A 45 -11.33 -12.82 -2.91
CA GLU A 45 -10.54 -11.61 -3.15
C GLU A 45 -9.05 -11.97 -3.36
N GLY A 46 -8.35 -11.40 -4.37
CA GLY A 46 -6.89 -11.59 -4.41
C GLY A 46 -6.00 -11.05 -5.55
N LYS A 47 -4.84 -10.49 -5.17
CA LYS A 47 -3.57 -10.26 -5.91
C LYS A 47 -2.49 -11.17 -5.32
N GLU A 48 -1.36 -11.44 -5.97
CA GLU A 48 -0.36 -12.44 -5.51
C GLU A 48 0.83 -11.88 -4.68
N CYS A 49 0.82 -10.61 -4.27
CA CYS A 49 2.02 -9.94 -3.73
C CYS A 49 1.69 -8.76 -2.79
N ILE A 50 2.43 -8.66 -1.67
CA ILE A 50 2.44 -7.53 -0.74
C ILE A 50 2.66 -6.18 -1.46
N ASP A 51 3.59 -6.14 -2.41
CA ASP A 51 3.85 -4.94 -3.19
C ASP A 51 2.83 -4.84 -4.32
N GLY A 52 1.88 -3.92 -4.17
CA GLY A 52 0.83 -3.70 -5.15
C GLY A 52 1.34 -3.38 -6.57
N PHE A 53 2.49 -2.73 -6.71
CA PHE A 53 3.06 -2.39 -8.02
C PHE A 53 3.63 -3.65 -8.69
N LEU A 54 4.36 -4.48 -7.93
CA LEU A 54 4.88 -5.76 -8.44
C LEU A 54 3.75 -6.76 -8.71
N GLY A 55 2.76 -6.83 -7.82
CA GLY A 55 1.56 -7.66 -8.00
C GLY A 55 0.65 -7.20 -9.15
N SER A 56 0.95 -6.07 -9.79
CA SER A 56 0.21 -5.58 -10.96
C SER A 56 0.83 -6.03 -12.30
N TYR A 57 1.92 -6.80 -12.30
CA TYR A 57 2.48 -7.35 -13.53
C TYR A 57 1.68 -8.55 -14.03
N GLY A 58 1.28 -8.50 -15.31
CA GLY A 58 0.75 -9.65 -16.03
C GLY A 58 1.85 -10.59 -16.52
N LYS A 59 1.48 -11.82 -16.89
CA LYS A 59 2.40 -12.82 -17.47
C LYS A 59 3.04 -12.36 -18.79
N ASP A 60 2.42 -11.40 -19.47
CA ASP A 60 2.91 -10.77 -20.71
C ASP A 60 3.89 -9.62 -20.46
N GLY A 61 4.20 -9.30 -19.19
CA GLY A 61 5.07 -8.21 -18.80
C GLY A 61 4.39 -6.83 -18.78
N SER A 62 3.10 -6.75 -19.09
CA SER A 62 2.31 -5.52 -18.88
C SER A 62 2.14 -5.23 -17.38
N ASN A 63 1.89 -3.98 -17.02
CA ASN A 63 1.58 -3.60 -15.64
C ASN A 63 0.27 -2.83 -15.58
N VAL A 64 -0.76 -3.45 -15.00
CA VAL A 64 -2.13 -2.91 -15.02
C VAL A 64 -2.27 -1.60 -14.24
N PHE A 65 -1.43 -1.39 -13.22
CA PHE A 65 -1.38 -0.13 -12.48
C PHE A 65 -0.72 0.98 -13.33
N ALA A 66 0.39 0.69 -13.99
CA ALA A 66 1.04 1.64 -14.89
C ALA A 66 0.11 2.06 -16.04
N ASP A 67 -0.60 1.09 -16.62
CA ASP A 67 -1.61 1.36 -17.66
C ASP A 67 -2.79 2.16 -17.12
N TRP A 68 -3.21 1.94 -15.87
CA TRP A 68 -4.24 2.74 -15.23
C TRP A 68 -3.79 4.19 -14.99
N VAL A 69 -2.57 4.41 -14.49
CA VAL A 69 -1.97 5.75 -14.35
C VAL A 69 -1.95 6.47 -15.68
N LYS A 70 -1.45 5.81 -16.73
CA LYS A 70 -1.36 6.37 -18.08
C LYS A 70 -2.73 6.68 -18.67
N ARG A 71 -3.69 5.74 -18.61
CA ARG A 71 -5.03 5.93 -19.19
C ARG A 71 -5.80 7.08 -18.54
N ASN A 72 -5.66 7.25 -17.23
CA ASN A 72 -6.36 8.27 -16.47
C ASN A 72 -5.56 9.59 -16.34
N GLN A 73 -4.39 9.68 -16.99
CA GLN A 73 -3.52 10.87 -16.96
C GLN A 73 -3.20 11.33 -15.53
N ILE A 74 -2.93 10.37 -14.63
CA ILE A 74 -2.79 10.62 -13.20
C ILE A 74 -1.42 11.24 -12.92
N LYS A 75 -1.45 12.48 -12.39
CA LYS A 75 -0.26 13.20 -11.96
C LYS A 75 0.08 13.00 -10.50
N GLN A 76 -0.92 12.72 -9.66
CA GLN A 76 -0.73 12.55 -8.23
C GLN A 76 -1.58 11.38 -7.76
N ILE A 77 -1.02 10.54 -6.90
CA ILE A 77 -1.76 9.48 -6.23
C ILE A 77 -1.78 9.72 -4.73
N LEU A 78 -2.92 9.46 -4.12
CA LEU A 78 -3.09 9.38 -2.67
C LEU A 78 -3.18 7.90 -2.28
N VAL A 79 -2.30 7.49 -1.36
CA VAL A 79 -2.17 6.11 -0.90
C VAL A 79 -2.78 5.97 0.49
N ALA A 80 -3.63 4.98 0.64
CA ALA A 80 -4.30 4.57 1.87
C ALA A 80 -4.30 3.04 1.93
N GLY A 81 -4.19 2.47 3.13
CA GLY A 81 -4.21 1.01 3.30
C GLY A 81 -3.42 0.49 4.49
N ILE A 82 -3.20 -0.82 4.49
CA ILE A 82 -2.44 -1.55 5.49
C ILE A 82 -1.52 -2.58 4.81
N CYS A 83 -0.37 -2.94 5.38
CA CYS A 83 0.25 -2.32 6.56
C CYS A 83 1.14 -1.13 6.16
N THR A 84 1.18 -0.07 6.97
CA THR A 84 1.89 1.19 6.66
C THR A 84 3.36 0.97 6.36
N ASP A 85 4.03 0.13 7.14
CA ASP A 85 5.45 -0.17 7.07
C ASP A 85 5.78 -1.45 6.27
N VAL A 86 4.76 -2.06 5.65
CA VAL A 86 4.90 -3.26 4.81
C VAL A 86 4.32 -2.97 3.42
N CYS A 87 3.08 -3.38 3.14
CA CYS A 87 2.48 -3.28 1.80
C CYS A 87 2.40 -1.84 1.27
N VAL A 88 2.05 -0.88 2.15
CA VAL A 88 2.01 0.54 1.77
C VAL A 88 3.41 1.06 1.47
N LEU A 89 4.38 0.77 2.34
CA LEU A 89 5.76 1.22 2.17
C LEU A 89 6.41 0.61 0.92
N ASP A 90 6.24 -0.68 0.69
CA ASP A 90 6.77 -1.40 -0.48
C ASP A 90 6.19 -0.83 -1.77
N PHE A 91 4.86 -0.71 -1.84
CA PHE A 91 4.19 -0.07 -2.98
C PHE A 91 4.72 1.33 -3.25
N VAL A 92 4.81 2.17 -2.22
CA VAL A 92 5.33 3.55 -2.35
C VAL A 92 6.78 3.55 -2.85
N CYS A 93 7.64 2.70 -2.29
CA CYS A 93 9.03 2.58 -2.72
C CYS A 93 9.16 2.16 -4.19
N SER A 94 8.38 1.17 -4.61
CA SER A 94 8.38 0.64 -5.97
C SER A 94 7.81 1.64 -6.97
N VAL A 95 6.68 2.29 -6.66
CA VAL A 95 6.08 3.32 -7.51
C VAL A 95 7.02 4.52 -7.67
N LEU A 96 7.62 5.02 -6.58
CA LEU A 96 8.58 6.11 -6.66
C LEU A 96 9.79 5.73 -7.52
N SER A 97 10.29 4.50 -7.39
CA SER A 97 11.40 4.00 -8.19
C SER A 97 11.03 3.87 -9.67
N ALA A 98 9.85 3.35 -9.98
CA ALA A 98 9.32 3.23 -11.34
C ALA A 98 9.07 4.60 -11.98
N ARG A 99 8.50 5.55 -11.22
CA ARG A 99 8.31 6.95 -11.64
C ARG A 99 9.65 7.61 -11.99
N ASN A 100 10.66 7.47 -11.13
CA ASN A 100 11.99 8.05 -11.35
C ASN A 100 12.68 7.49 -12.62
N ARG A 101 12.31 6.28 -13.05
CA ARG A 101 12.77 5.67 -14.32
C ARG A 101 11.82 5.90 -15.50
N GLN A 102 10.83 6.78 -15.35
CA GLN A 102 9.86 7.15 -16.37
C GLN A 102 8.97 5.99 -16.83
N PHE A 103 8.74 4.98 -15.99
CA PHE A 103 7.80 3.89 -16.27
C PHE A 103 6.34 4.25 -15.95
N LEU A 104 6.11 5.39 -15.28
CA LEU A 104 4.78 5.83 -14.85
C LEU A 104 4.38 7.24 -15.33
N PRO A 105 4.60 7.65 -16.61
CA PRO A 105 4.14 8.97 -17.05
C PRO A 105 2.59 9.04 -17.05
N PRO A 106 1.96 10.15 -16.59
CA PRO A 106 2.54 11.44 -16.20
C PRO A 106 2.69 11.62 -14.68
N LEU A 107 2.88 10.56 -13.90
CA LEU A 107 2.93 10.63 -12.44
C LEU A 107 4.07 11.53 -11.95
N GLU A 108 3.72 12.52 -11.15
CA GLU A 108 4.62 13.50 -10.52
C GLU A 108 4.76 13.18 -9.03
N ASN A 109 3.65 13.03 -8.29
CA ASN A 109 3.66 12.90 -6.82
C ASN A 109 3.00 11.62 -6.32
N VAL A 110 3.55 11.10 -5.21
CA VAL A 110 2.98 10.01 -4.41
C VAL A 110 2.78 10.53 -3.01
N ILE A 111 1.53 10.56 -2.54
CA ILE A 111 1.14 11.09 -1.24
C ILE A 111 0.64 9.92 -0.39
N VAL A 112 1.11 9.80 0.85
CA VAL A 112 0.63 8.79 1.80
C VAL A 112 -0.21 9.48 2.87
N SER A 113 -1.46 9.05 3.03
CA SER A 113 -2.32 9.55 4.11
C SER A 113 -1.95 8.87 5.42
N THR A 114 -1.63 9.65 6.47
CA THR A 114 -1.37 9.09 7.80
C THR A 114 -2.64 8.47 8.36
N GLU A 115 -3.73 9.23 8.36
CA GLU A 115 -5.00 8.87 8.99
C GLU A 115 -5.74 7.74 8.27
N ALA A 116 -5.48 7.56 6.96
CA ALA A 116 -6.01 6.45 6.16
C ALA A 116 -5.02 5.28 6.01
N CYS A 117 -3.90 5.29 6.73
CA CYS A 117 -3.00 4.16 6.85
C CYS A 117 -2.99 3.59 8.27
N SER A 118 -2.67 2.31 8.41
CA SER A 118 -2.41 1.69 9.72
C SER A 118 -1.51 0.46 9.56
N THR A 119 -1.05 -0.07 10.68
CA THR A 119 -0.29 -1.32 10.76
C THR A 119 -0.78 -2.12 11.97
N TYR A 120 -0.26 -3.31 12.21
CA TYR A 120 -0.71 -4.17 13.31
C TYR A 120 0.10 -3.94 14.60
N ASP A 121 -0.40 -4.42 15.73
CA ASP A 121 0.27 -4.33 17.03
C ASP A 121 0.63 -5.73 17.55
N VAL A 122 1.93 -5.97 17.73
CA VAL A 122 2.46 -7.11 18.50
C VAL A 122 3.34 -6.55 19.62
N PRO A 123 2.77 -6.31 20.82
CA PRO A 123 3.54 -5.86 21.96
C PRO A 123 4.66 -6.84 22.33
N LEU A 124 5.76 -6.32 22.89
CA LEU A 124 6.93 -7.13 23.24
C LEU A 124 6.58 -8.31 24.17
N HIS A 125 5.67 -8.12 25.12
CA HIS A 125 5.28 -9.18 26.04
C HIS A 125 4.52 -10.31 25.33
N VAL A 126 3.76 -10.00 24.28
CA VAL A 126 3.08 -10.98 23.42
C VAL A 126 4.09 -11.70 22.54
N ALA A 127 4.97 -10.96 21.86
CA ALA A 127 6.04 -11.56 21.05
C ALA A 127 6.92 -12.52 21.86
N LYS A 128 7.20 -12.23 23.14
CA LYS A 128 7.97 -13.14 24.02
C LYS A 128 7.30 -14.50 24.28
N THR A 129 6.00 -14.63 24.05
CA THR A 129 5.26 -15.90 24.22
C THR A 129 5.40 -16.85 23.04
N ASN A 130 5.84 -16.35 21.87
CA ASN A 130 6.00 -17.13 20.65
C ASN A 130 7.32 -16.79 19.96
N LYS A 131 8.21 -17.78 19.80
CA LYS A 131 9.55 -17.59 19.22
C LYS A 131 9.52 -17.17 17.75
N ASP A 132 8.41 -17.41 17.06
CA ASP A 132 8.22 -17.06 15.66
C ASP A 132 7.72 -15.62 15.49
N TRP A 133 7.39 -14.92 16.58
CA TRP A 133 6.86 -13.56 16.54
C TRP A 133 7.93 -12.53 16.89
N VAL A 134 7.95 -11.46 16.11
CA VAL A 134 8.77 -10.28 16.37
C VAL A 134 7.89 -9.19 16.97
N SER A 135 8.40 -8.46 17.96
CA SER A 135 7.68 -7.31 18.52
C SER A 135 7.47 -6.26 17.42
N HIS A 136 6.23 -5.79 17.30
CA HIS A 136 5.80 -4.85 16.29
C HIS A 136 4.85 -3.81 16.92
N PRO A 137 5.38 -2.83 17.68
CA PRO A 137 4.56 -1.79 18.30
C PRO A 137 3.94 -0.87 17.24
N GLN A 138 2.61 -0.87 17.14
CA GLN A 138 1.87 -0.24 16.04
C GLN A 138 2.24 1.22 15.80
N GLU A 139 2.23 2.06 16.84
CA GLU A 139 2.48 3.51 16.71
C GLU A 139 3.90 3.79 16.17
N LEU A 140 4.90 3.12 16.74
CA LEU A 140 6.30 3.26 16.33
C LEU A 140 6.51 2.76 14.89
N MET A 141 5.92 1.62 14.55
CA MET A 141 6.09 1.04 13.21
C MET A 141 5.34 1.83 12.15
N HIS A 142 4.14 2.33 12.45
CA HIS A 142 3.42 3.27 11.59
C HIS A 142 4.24 4.53 11.33
N HIS A 143 4.80 5.14 12.38
CA HIS A 143 5.68 6.31 12.25
C HIS A 143 6.92 6.01 11.40
N ASN A 144 7.59 4.88 11.63
CA ASN A 144 8.77 4.47 10.87
C ASN A 144 8.44 4.26 9.39
N GLY A 145 7.32 3.60 9.08
CA GLY A 145 6.85 3.40 7.70
C GLY A 145 6.66 4.73 6.98
N LEU A 146 5.94 5.68 7.59
CA LEU A 146 5.74 7.03 7.05
C LEU A 146 7.06 7.80 6.91
N TYR A 147 7.93 7.73 7.91
CA TYR A 147 9.23 8.41 7.90
C TYR A 147 10.13 7.90 6.77
N ILE A 148 10.18 6.59 6.56
CA ILE A 148 10.93 5.99 5.45
C ILE A 148 10.30 6.37 4.12
N ALA A 149 8.98 6.28 3.97
CA ALA A 149 8.27 6.70 2.75
C ALA A 149 8.60 8.16 2.38
N CYS A 150 8.59 9.07 3.36
CA CYS A 150 9.02 10.46 3.20
C CYS A 150 10.48 10.55 2.71
N GLY A 151 11.40 9.81 3.35
CA GLY A 151 12.80 9.73 2.92
C GLY A 151 13.03 9.16 1.52
N ARG A 152 12.06 8.43 0.96
CA ARG A 152 12.06 7.94 -0.43
C ARG A 152 11.52 8.95 -1.44
N GLY A 153 10.89 10.04 -0.97
CA GLY A 153 10.33 11.11 -1.78
C GLY A 153 8.81 11.06 -1.92
N ALA A 154 8.10 10.36 -1.02
CA ALA A 154 6.66 10.53 -0.86
C ALA A 154 6.35 11.78 -0.05
N GLU A 155 5.20 12.41 -0.32
CA GLU A 155 4.61 13.40 0.57
C GLU A 155 3.76 12.69 1.63
N ILE A 156 3.75 13.20 2.86
CA ILE A 156 2.96 12.63 3.96
C ILE A 156 1.87 13.63 4.34
N ALA A 157 0.62 13.21 4.25
CA ALA A 157 -0.53 14.07 4.51
C ALA A 157 -1.28 13.60 5.76
N SER A 158 -1.32 14.45 6.79
CA SER A 158 -2.17 14.25 7.97
C SER A 158 -3.63 14.63 7.75
N GLU A 159 -3.89 15.45 6.74
CA GLU A 159 -5.24 15.86 6.34
C GLU A 159 -5.29 16.00 4.82
N VAL A 160 -6.42 15.60 4.23
CA VAL A 160 -6.67 15.75 2.78
C VAL A 160 -7.89 16.63 2.59
N ILE A 161 -7.65 17.84 2.09
CA ILE A 161 -8.67 18.85 1.84
C ILE A 161 -8.99 18.82 0.35
N PHE A 162 -10.28 18.84 0.05
CA PHE A 162 -10.80 18.81 -1.30
C PHE A 162 -11.48 20.14 -1.59
N GLU A 163 -10.98 20.88 -2.58
CA GLU A 163 -11.67 22.05 -3.15
C GLU A 163 -12.81 21.63 -4.10
#